data_AF-A0A7V1DQC6-F1
#
_entry.id   AF-A0A7V1DQC6-F1
#
_cell.length_a   1.000
_cell.length_b   1.000
_cell.length_c   1.000
_cell.angle_alpha   90.00
_cell.angle_beta   90.00
_cell.angle_gamma   90.00
#
_symmetry.space_group_name_H-M   'P 1'
#
loop_
_entity.id
_entity.type
_entity.pdbx_description
1 polymer ?
#
loop_
_entity_poly.entity_id
_entity_poly.type
_entity_poly.pdbx_seq_one_letter_code
_entity_poly.pdbx_strand_id
1 'polypeptide(L)' 'MARDSFDQLEASLLLCPKCRVAVPVRKRLLLILPQGNKFEYLCTYCGSTCGDKLEPDQPVDRRRYM' A
#
# COMPACT_ATOMS: atom_id res chain seq x y z
N MET A 1 24.66 0.45 12.02
CA MET A 1 23.20 0.25 11.85
C MET A 1 22.68 1.37 10.95
N ALA A 2 22.77 1.21 9.64
CA ALA A 2 22.11 2.14 8.73
C ALA A 2 20.61 1.86 8.85
N ARG A 3 19.85 2.84 9.31
CA ARG A 3 18.39 2.74 9.34
C ARG A 3 17.93 2.72 7.89
N ASP A 4 17.26 1.65 7.49
CA ASP A 4 16.56 1.55 6.20
C ASP A 4 15.30 2.43 6.27
N SER A 5 15.51 3.74 6.37
CA SER A 5 14.44 4.73 6.59
C SER A 5 13.54 4.92 5.36
N PHE A 6 13.81 4.19 4.27
CA PHE A 6 13.11 4.31 2.98
C PHE A 6 12.51 2.98 2.50
N ASP A 7 12.51 1.93 3.32
CA ASP A 7 12.05 0.60 2.90
C ASP A 7 10.52 0.53 2.71
N GLN A 8 9.78 1.36 3.47
CA GLN A 8 8.32 1.45 3.38
C GLN A 8 7.87 2.82 2.86
N LEU A 9 7.57 2.88 1.57
CA LEU A 9 6.91 4.02 0.93
C LEU A 9 5.41 3.76 0.79
N GLU A 10 4.64 4.85 0.89
CA GLU A 10 3.19 4.84 0.74
C GLU A 10 2.78 5.74 -0.43
N ALA A 11 1.70 5.36 -1.12
CA ALA A 11 1.15 6.17 -2.20
C ALA A 11 0.35 7.35 -1.63
N SER A 12 0.83 8.57 -1.85
CA SER A 12 0.10 9.78 -1.44
C SER A 12 -1.04 10.15 -2.39
N LEU A 13 -0.85 9.94 -3.70
CA LEU A 13 -1.81 10.26 -4.76
C LEU A 13 -1.97 9.07 -5.70
N LEU A 14 -3.21 8.72 -6.06
CA LEU A 14 -3.51 7.73 -7.09
C LEU A 14 -4.62 8.23 -8.02
N LEU A 15 -4.64 7.73 -9.25
CA LEU A 15 -5.73 7.97 -10.18
C LEU A 15 -7.00 7.28 -9.66
N CYS A 16 -8.05 8.07 -9.43
CA CYS A 16 -9.35 7.52 -9.07
C CYS A 16 -10.14 7.13 -10.33
N PRO A 17 -10.66 5.89 -10.43
CA PRO A 17 -11.44 5.46 -11.60
C PRO A 17 -12.77 6.21 -11.74
N LYS A 18 -13.36 6.69 -10.62
CA LYS A 18 -14.62 7.45 -10.64
C LYS A 18 -14.41 8.95 -10.88
N CYS A 19 -13.48 9.58 -10.15
CA CYS A 19 -13.19 11.01 -10.28
C CYS A 19 -12.36 11.32 -11.53
N ARG A 20 -11.71 10.31 -12.13
CA ARG A 20 -10.84 10.41 -13.32
C ARG A 20 -9.71 11.44 -13.17
N VAL A 21 -9.25 11.64 -11.94
CA VAL A 21 -8.17 12.58 -11.58
C VAL A 21 -7.29 11.95 -10.50
N ALA A 22 -6.05 12.41 -10.39
CA ALA A 22 -5.17 12.07 -9.28
C ALA A 22 -5.76 12.67 -7.98
N VAL A 23 -6.05 11.81 -7.02
CA VAL A 23 -6.65 12.19 -5.74
C VAL A 23 -5.76 11.70 -4.60
N PRO A 24 -5.77 12.40 -3.45
CA PRO A 24 -5.24 11.85 -2.22
C PRO A 24 -5.99 10.58 -1.84
N VAL A 25 -5.23 9.59 -1.39
CA VAL A 25 -5.76 8.29 -0.98
C VAL A 25 -5.50 8.01 0.49
N ARG A 26 -6.39 7.24 1.10
CA ARG A 26 -6.23 6.71 2.46
C ARG A 26 -6.03 5.21 2.39
N LYS A 27 -5.03 4.69 3.12
CA LYS A 27 -4.79 3.25 3.27
C LYS A 27 -5.75 2.69 4.32
N ARG A 28 -6.47 1.63 3.99
CA ARG A 28 -7.36 0.90 4.90
C ARG A 28 -7.01 -0.58 4.88
N LEU A 29 -6.93 -1.21 6.05
CA LEU A 29 -6.75 -2.66 6.15
C LEU A 29 -7.98 -3.36 5.59
N LEU A 30 -7.78 -4.19 4.57
CA LEU A 30 -8.82 -4.98 3.95
C LEU A 30 -8.89 -6.37 4.61
N LEU A 31 -7.74 -7.07 4.67
CA LEU A 31 -7.64 -8.46 5.12
C LEU A 31 -6.30 -8.72 5.80
N ILE A 32 -6.31 -9.54 6.85
CA ILE A 32 -5.10 -10.10 7.46
C ILE A 32 -4.90 -11.49 6.86
N LEU A 33 -3.72 -11.75 6.29
CA LEU A 33 -3.36 -13.03 5.69
C LEU A 33 -2.16 -13.63 6.44
N PRO A 34 -1.96 -14.96 6.38
CA PRO A 34 -0.81 -15.60 7.02
C PRO A 34 0.55 -15.05 6.57
N GLN A 35 0.65 -14.60 5.32
CA GLN A 35 1.86 -14.03 4.73
C GLN A 35 2.02 -12.51 4.96
N GLY A 36 0.98 -11.83 5.46
CA GLY A 36 1.00 -10.38 5.63
C GLY A 36 -0.37 -9.71 5.53
N ASN A 37 -0.39 -8.39 5.55
CA ASN A 37 -1.60 -7.59 5.58
C ASN A 37 -1.94 -7.04 4.20
N LYS A 38 -3.18 -7.27 3.75
CA LYS A 38 -3.72 -6.65 2.54
C LYS A 38 -4.43 -5.36 2.89
N PHE A 39 -4.00 -4.29 2.24
CA PHE A 39 -4.60 -2.97 2.34
C PHE A 39 -5.24 -2.55 1.02
N GLU A 40 -6.28 -1.75 1.12
CA GLU A 40 -6.87 -1.03 0.01
C GLU A 40 -6.59 0.47 0.13
N TYR A 41 -6.38 1.13 -1.01
CA TYR A 41 -6.32 2.57 -1.11
C TYR A 41 -7.67 3.10 -1.56
N LEU A 42 -8.28 3.95 -0.74
CA LEU A 42 -9.56 4.57 -1.03
C LEU A 42 -9.38 6.03 -1.38
N CYS A 43 -10.10 6.48 -2.40
CA CYS A 43 -10.26 7.91 -2.69
C CYS A 43 -10.85 8.62 -1.46
N THR A 44 -10.23 9.71 -1.02
CA THR A 44 -10.74 10.50 0.11
C THR A 44 -12.06 11.21 -0.20
N TYR A 45 -12.32 11.53 -1.47
CA TYR A 45 -13.53 12.25 -1.90
C TYR A 45 -14.73 11.33 -2.15
N CYS A 46 -14.57 10.30 -2.99
CA CYS A 46 -15.69 9.45 -3.41
C CYS A 46 -15.69 8.05 -2.77
N GLY A 47 -14.63 7.70 -2.03
CA GLY A 47 -14.53 6.41 -1.34
C GLY A 47 -14.31 5.20 -2.25
N SER A 48 -14.11 5.37 -3.55
CA SER A 48 -13.80 4.24 -4.44
C SER A 48 -12.40 3.69 -4.19
N THR A 49 -12.25 2.38 -4.38
CA THR A 49 -10.94 1.72 -4.39
C THR A 49 -10.13 2.19 -5.59
N CYS A 50 -8.98 2.81 -5.30
CA CYS A 50 -8.00 3.25 -6.30
C CYS A 50 -6.88 2.23 -6.52
N GLY A 51 -6.70 1.28 -5.60
CA GLY A 51 -5.72 0.21 -5.70
C GLY A 51 -5.57 -0.57 -4.39
N ASP A 52 -4.67 -1.53 -4.37
CA ASP A 52 -4.36 -2.38 -3.22
C ASP A 52 -2.86 -2.57 -3.00
N LYS A 53 -2.45 -2.78 -1.74
CA LYS A 53 -1.07 -3.04 -1.32
C LYS A 53 -1.04 -4.26 -0.40
N LEU A 54 -0.11 -5.16 -0.64
CA LEU A 54 0.20 -6.27 0.26
C LEU A 54 1.48 -5.94 1.02
N GLU A 55 1.41 -5.94 2.34
CA GLU A 55 2.53 -5.68 3.22
C GLU A 55 2.90 -6.98 3.95
N PRO A 56 4.06 -7.59 3.67
CA PRO A 56 4.48 -8.80 4.34
C PRO A 56 4.78 -8.51 5.82
N ASP A 57 4.47 -9.46 6.70
CA ASP A 57 4.70 -9.31 8.15
C ASP A 57 6.20 -9.28 8.51
N GLN A 58 7.01 -10.00 7.72
CA GLN A 58 8.45 -10.08 7.87
C GLN A 58 9.13 -9.39 6.69
N PRO A 59 10.19 -8.58 6.91
CA PRO A 59 10.97 -8.03 5.83
C PRO A 59 11.51 -9.20 4.99
N VAL A 60 11.20 -9.19 3.69
CA VAL A 60 11.58 -10.26 2.78
C VAL A 60 13.10 -10.28 2.74
N ASP A 61 13.73 -11.34 3.24
CA ASP A 61 15.19 -11.49 3.19
C ASP A 61 15.64 -11.56 1.72
N ARG A 62 16.05 -10.40 1.20
CA ARG A 62 16.52 -10.23 -0.18
C ARG A 62 17.82 -10.98 -0.46
N ARG A 63 18.48 -11.56 0.55
CA ARG A 63 19.69 -12.39 0.38
C ARG A 63 19.40 -13.83 -0.01
N ARG A 64 18.13 -14.25 0.01
CA ARG A 64 17.73 -15.64 -0.29
C ARG A 64 17.59 -15.97 -1.79
N TYR A 65 17.80 -15.00 -2.68
CA TYR A 65 17.71 -15.16 -4.14
C TYR A 65 19.04 -14.86 -4.86
N MET A 66 20.18 -14.99 -4.19
CA MET A 66 21.49 -15.10 -4.83
C MET A 66 22.07 -16.49 -4.61
#